data_AF-A0A8D2IY64-F1
#
_entry.id   AF-A0A8D2IY64-F1
#
_cell.length_a   1.000
_cell.length_b   1.000
_cell.length_c   1.000
_cell.angle_alpha   90.00
_cell.angle_beta   90.00
_cell.angle_gamma   90.00
#
_symmetry.space_group_name_H-M   'P 1'
#
loop_
_entity.id
_entity.type
_entity.pdbx_description
1 polymer ?
#
loop_
_entity_poly.entity_id
_entity_poly.type
_entity_poly.pdbx_seq_one_letter_code
_entity_poly.pdbx_strand_id
1 'polypeptide(L)'
;PALKSSQPVPAQKTFTVEEAVEALGFGRFHIVLFMIMGSTGVAEAMEIMLIAVVSPAIRCEWQLGNWQVALMTTMVFFGYMVSSVIFGHLADRYGRWKVLFISFVWGAYFSLLTSFSPSYIWFVFLRTMVGCGVSGHAQGLIIQTEFLPTKYRGYMLPLSQVFWLAGSLLIIGLASVVNPTLGWQWLVRIASIPGIVLILAFKFIPESARYNVSCGNDNGALATLHWIAKMNRSVMPEGKLVEPVEERRGRFKDLLNPKYLRTTLQIWIIWLGIAFAYYGVILVSAELLEKDLACGRGAGEEGLGHRSEEIQSPCLCHLFAPSDYQIMFISTVGETAINPLNILGINFLGRRLSLTITMGCTAVFFLLLNVCTSTTGLISFLFLLRGFVSANFNTIYIYTAEVYPTTMRALGLGTSGSLGRIGAMVAPFIAQVLLNASFLGALCLFALVCVLCAISAFTLPIETKERALQRQIKEHF
;
A
#
# COMPACT_ATOMS: atom_id res chain seq x y z
N PRO A 1 9.44 50.03 55.81
CA PRO A 1 8.82 48.79 55.30
C PRO A 1 8.99 48.69 53.77
N ALA A 2 10.07 48.05 53.34
CA ALA A 2 10.41 47.87 51.93
C ALA A 2 9.42 46.93 51.26
N LEU A 3 8.86 47.36 50.11
CA LEU A 3 8.17 46.47 49.18
C LEU A 3 9.17 45.41 48.69
N LYS A 4 9.01 44.17 49.13
CA LYS A 4 9.65 43.02 48.49
C LYS A 4 9.05 42.90 47.08
N SER A 5 9.87 43.23 46.08
CA SER A 5 9.64 42.84 44.70
C SER A 5 9.55 41.31 44.65
N SER A 6 8.36 40.80 44.35
CA SER A 6 8.18 39.41 43.93
C SER A 6 8.92 39.25 42.60
N GLN A 7 10.14 38.72 42.66
CA GLN A 7 10.84 38.25 41.46
C GLN A 7 9.91 37.27 40.73
N PRO A 8 9.69 37.41 39.41
CA PRO A 8 9.00 36.38 38.66
C PRO A 8 9.84 35.11 38.77
N VAL A 9 9.24 34.05 39.32
CA VAL A 9 9.82 32.70 39.27
C VAL A 9 10.20 32.45 37.82
N PRO A 10 11.45 32.08 37.48
CA PRO A 10 11.81 31.80 36.10
C PRO A 10 10.87 30.71 35.59
N ALA A 11 10.06 31.06 34.58
CA ALA A 11 9.15 30.12 33.96
C ALA A 11 9.96 28.90 33.56
N GLN A 12 9.63 27.75 34.15
CA GLN A 12 10.35 26.51 33.89
C GLN A 12 10.27 26.26 32.38
N LYS A 13 11.42 26.20 31.69
CA LYS A 13 11.43 25.91 30.25
C LYS A 13 10.67 24.60 30.03
N THR A 14 9.74 24.58 29.09
CA THR A 14 8.99 23.40 28.68
C THR A 14 9.24 23.13 27.21
N PHE A 15 9.20 21.87 26.81
CA PHE A 15 9.27 21.49 25.41
C PHE A 15 8.26 20.38 25.11
N THR A 16 7.82 20.29 23.85
CA THR A 16 6.92 19.24 23.35
C THR A 16 7.68 18.07 22.73
N VAL A 17 7.02 16.93 22.50
CA VAL A 17 7.64 15.80 21.78
C VAL A 17 8.07 16.23 20.37
N GLU A 18 7.29 17.08 19.70
CA GLU A 18 7.61 17.56 18.35
C GLU A 18 8.87 18.44 18.34
N GLU A 19 8.97 19.41 19.25
CA GLU A 19 10.16 20.25 19.42
C GLU A 19 11.41 19.42 19.76
N ALA A 20 11.26 18.38 20.58
CA ALA A 20 12.36 17.47 20.87
C ALA A 20 12.82 16.70 19.63
N VAL A 21 11.89 16.11 18.87
CA VAL A 21 12.23 15.40 17.63
C VAL A 21 12.90 16.33 16.61
N GLU A 22 12.44 17.58 16.51
CA GLU A 22 13.04 18.58 15.63
C GLU A 22 14.45 19.00 16.08
N ALA A 23 14.65 19.23 17.38
CA ALA A 23 15.95 19.57 17.96
C ALA A 23 16.97 18.43 17.82
N LEU A 24 16.52 17.17 17.94
CA LEU A 24 17.37 15.99 17.78
C LEU A 24 17.84 15.78 16.35
N GLY A 25 17.10 16.32 15.37
CA GLY A 25 17.45 16.31 13.95
C GLY A 25 17.48 14.92 13.31
N PHE A 26 17.76 14.89 12.00
CA PHE A 26 17.92 13.63 11.27
C PHE A 26 19.30 13.03 11.52
N GLY A 27 19.37 11.72 11.75
CA GLY A 27 20.61 11.06 12.17
C GLY A 27 20.58 9.54 11.98
N ARG A 28 21.54 8.84 12.60
CA ARG A 28 21.72 7.38 12.43
C ARG A 28 20.49 6.58 12.85
N PHE A 29 19.80 6.99 13.91
CA PHE A 29 18.56 6.35 14.34
C PHE A 29 17.51 6.37 13.23
N HIS A 30 17.31 7.53 12.61
CA HIS A 30 16.31 7.72 11.56
C HIS A 30 16.61 6.89 10.31
N ILE A 31 17.89 6.72 9.94
CA ILE A 31 18.30 5.85 8.83
C ILE A 31 17.99 4.39 9.16
N VAL A 32 18.34 3.91 10.36
CA VAL A 32 18.05 2.53 10.78
C VAL A 32 16.54 2.29 10.84
N LEU A 33 15.78 3.22 11.41
CA LEU A 33 14.33 3.17 11.45
C LEU A 33 13.75 3.12 10.03
N PHE A 34 14.24 3.96 9.13
CA PHE A 34 13.80 3.98 7.74
C PHE A 34 14.08 2.66 7.02
N MET A 35 15.25 2.05 7.23
CA MET A 35 15.59 0.76 6.61
C MET A 35 14.74 -0.39 7.17
N ILE A 36 14.51 -0.44 8.49
CA ILE A 36 13.70 -1.50 9.11
C ILE A 36 12.23 -1.33 8.71
N MET A 37 11.66 -0.12 8.83
CA MET A 37 10.28 0.16 8.44
C MET A 37 10.07 0.04 6.94
N GLY A 38 11.02 0.49 6.12
CA GLY A 38 11.01 0.26 4.67
C GLY A 38 10.97 -1.23 4.34
N SER A 39 11.79 -2.05 5.01
CA SER A 39 11.79 -3.50 4.83
C SER A 39 10.46 -4.16 5.22
N THR A 40 9.67 -3.57 6.14
CA THR A 40 8.30 -4.05 6.40
C THR A 40 7.39 -3.90 5.19
N GLY A 41 7.61 -2.87 4.36
CA GLY A 41 6.92 -2.67 3.08
C GLY A 41 7.34 -3.68 2.00
N VAL A 42 8.60 -4.14 2.03
CA VAL A 42 9.06 -5.25 1.16
C VAL A 42 8.27 -6.52 1.50
N ALA A 43 8.18 -6.88 2.78
CA ALA A 43 7.46 -8.07 3.22
C ALA A 43 5.95 -7.97 2.93
N GLU A 44 5.34 -6.80 3.12
CA GLU A 44 3.94 -6.55 2.76
C GLU A 44 3.69 -6.77 1.26
N ALA A 45 4.52 -6.15 0.42
CA ALA A 45 4.39 -6.25 -1.02
C ALA A 45 4.57 -7.70 -1.50
N MET A 46 5.55 -8.43 -0.95
CA MET A 46 5.74 -9.84 -1.27
C MET A 46 4.49 -10.67 -0.97
N GLU A 47 3.89 -10.54 0.20
CA GLU A 47 2.71 -11.33 0.58
C GLU A 47 1.46 -11.00 -0.26
N ILE A 48 1.24 -9.72 -0.59
CA ILE A 48 0.11 -9.31 -1.41
C ILE A 48 0.30 -9.75 -2.87
N MET A 49 1.51 -9.62 -3.42
CA MET A 49 1.80 -9.95 -4.82
C MET A 49 2.02 -11.45 -5.07
N LEU A 50 2.33 -12.21 -4.02
CA LEU A 50 2.51 -13.67 -4.06
C LEU A 50 1.33 -14.39 -4.71
N ILE A 51 0.10 -13.92 -4.50
CA ILE A 51 -1.08 -14.56 -5.07
C ILE A 51 -1.08 -14.46 -6.61
N ALA A 52 -0.69 -13.33 -7.18
CA ALA A 52 -0.69 -13.15 -8.63
C ALA A 52 0.26 -14.14 -9.33
N VAL A 53 1.39 -14.48 -8.71
CA VAL A 53 2.38 -15.42 -9.25
C VAL A 53 2.12 -16.89 -8.89
N VAL A 54 1.34 -17.15 -7.83
CA VAL A 54 1.02 -18.52 -7.38
C VAL A 54 -0.33 -19.02 -7.95
N SER A 55 -1.23 -18.11 -8.34
CA SER A 55 -2.58 -18.46 -8.81
C SER A 55 -2.61 -19.52 -9.93
N PRO A 56 -1.76 -19.45 -10.98
CA PRO A 56 -1.77 -20.46 -12.05
C PRO A 56 -1.40 -21.86 -11.54
N ALA A 57 -0.39 -21.96 -10.68
CA ALA A 57 0.07 -23.23 -10.12
C ALA A 57 -1.01 -23.88 -9.24
N ILE A 58 -1.70 -23.09 -8.42
CA ILE A 58 -2.80 -23.57 -7.57
C ILE A 58 -4.01 -23.98 -8.41
N ARG A 59 -4.30 -23.24 -9.49
CA ARG A 59 -5.38 -23.59 -10.41
C ARG A 59 -5.13 -24.97 -11.03
N CYS A 60 -3.91 -25.27 -11.44
CA CYS A 60 -3.54 -26.59 -11.95
C CYS A 60 -3.61 -27.69 -10.88
N GLU A 61 -3.08 -27.46 -9.68
CA GLU A 61 -3.01 -28.46 -8.61
C GLU A 61 -4.40 -28.95 -8.18
N TRP A 62 -5.35 -28.02 -7.98
CA TRP A 62 -6.69 -28.34 -7.47
C TRP A 62 -7.80 -28.20 -8.52
N GLN A 63 -7.45 -28.04 -9.80
CA GLN A 63 -8.38 -27.93 -10.93
C GLN A 63 -9.50 -26.93 -10.66
N LEU A 64 -9.11 -25.73 -10.22
CA LEU A 64 -10.05 -24.73 -9.72
C LEU A 64 -10.76 -23.97 -10.84
N GLY A 65 -12.05 -23.67 -10.62
CA GLY A 65 -12.78 -22.73 -11.44
C GLY A 65 -12.32 -21.28 -11.22
N ASN A 66 -12.55 -20.43 -12.23
CA ASN A 66 -12.18 -19.00 -12.20
C ASN A 66 -12.69 -18.26 -10.95
N TRP A 67 -13.92 -18.57 -10.52
CA TRP A 67 -14.53 -17.94 -9.33
C TRP A 67 -13.86 -18.38 -8.02
N GLN A 68 -13.30 -19.60 -7.96
CA GLN A 68 -12.56 -20.08 -6.78
C GLN A 68 -11.22 -19.36 -6.66
N VAL A 69 -10.54 -19.11 -7.78
CA VAL A 69 -9.31 -18.30 -7.78
C VAL A 69 -9.60 -16.85 -7.38
N ALA A 70 -10.69 -16.26 -7.88
CA ALA A 70 -11.17 -14.94 -7.47
C ALA A 70 -11.57 -14.88 -5.99
N LEU A 71 -12.22 -15.91 -5.47
CA LEU A 71 -12.61 -15.96 -4.07
C LEU A 71 -11.39 -15.95 -3.14
N MET A 72 -10.33 -16.66 -3.52
CA MET A 72 -9.09 -16.75 -2.75
C MET A 72 -8.40 -15.39 -2.59
N THR A 73 -8.25 -14.62 -3.68
CA THR A 73 -7.69 -13.27 -3.68
C THR A 73 -8.58 -12.29 -2.89
N THR A 74 -9.90 -12.34 -3.12
CA THR A 74 -10.86 -11.48 -2.41
C THR A 74 -10.86 -11.73 -0.90
N MET A 75 -10.76 -12.97 -0.45
CA MET A 75 -10.76 -13.33 0.97
C MET A 75 -9.51 -12.80 1.72
N VAL A 76 -8.36 -12.67 1.04
CA VAL A 76 -7.18 -12.02 1.62
C VAL A 76 -7.43 -10.54 1.90
N PHE A 77 -8.02 -9.81 0.95
CA PHE A 77 -8.39 -8.41 1.14
C PHE A 77 -9.51 -8.24 2.18
N PHE A 78 -10.44 -9.20 2.28
CA PHE A 78 -11.44 -9.23 3.33
C PHE A 78 -10.80 -9.35 4.72
N GLY A 79 -9.88 -10.32 4.90
CA GLY A 79 -9.12 -10.47 6.15
C GLY A 79 -8.32 -9.21 6.50
N TYR A 80 -7.70 -8.58 5.49
CA TYR A 80 -7.02 -7.30 5.65
C TYR A 80 -7.97 -6.21 6.17
N MET A 81 -9.13 -6.04 5.52
CA MET A 81 -10.09 -4.99 5.87
C MET A 81 -10.60 -5.14 7.31
N VAL A 82 -11.06 -6.33 7.69
CA VAL A 82 -11.61 -6.60 9.04
C VAL A 82 -10.52 -6.36 10.09
N SER A 83 -9.32 -6.87 9.86
CA SER A 83 -8.22 -6.77 10.82
C SER A 83 -7.63 -5.36 10.90
N SER A 84 -7.66 -4.58 9.81
CA SER A 84 -7.15 -3.20 9.83
C SER A 84 -7.86 -2.32 10.85
N VAL A 85 -9.18 -2.51 11.02
CA VAL A 85 -9.99 -1.76 12.01
C VAL A 85 -9.63 -2.21 13.43
N ILE A 86 -9.48 -3.52 13.63
CA ILE A 86 -9.14 -4.11 14.93
C ILE A 86 -7.74 -3.69 15.36
N PHE A 87 -6.73 -3.85 14.49
CA PHE A 87 -5.35 -3.45 14.77
C PHE A 87 -5.18 -1.93 14.87
N GLY A 88 -5.97 -1.14 14.15
CA GLY A 88 -6.03 0.31 14.38
C GLY A 88 -6.45 0.65 15.80
N HIS A 89 -7.56 0.06 16.27
CA HIS A 89 -8.04 0.26 17.64
C HIS A 89 -7.06 -0.27 18.69
N LEU A 90 -6.47 -1.45 18.43
CA LEU A 90 -5.51 -2.08 19.34
C LEU A 90 -4.21 -1.27 19.44
N ALA A 91 -3.75 -0.70 18.32
CA ALA A 91 -2.51 0.09 18.26
C ALA A 91 -2.64 1.37 19.08
N ASP A 92 -3.81 2.02 19.02
CA ASP A 92 -4.09 3.20 19.82
C ASP A 92 -4.17 2.90 21.33
N ARG A 93 -4.53 1.66 21.72
CA ARG A 93 -4.71 1.27 23.15
C ARG A 93 -3.48 0.64 23.79
N TYR A 94 -2.73 -0.19 23.06
CA TYR A 94 -1.64 -0.99 23.61
C TYR A 94 -0.24 -0.56 23.14
N GLY A 95 -0.17 0.29 22.11
CA GLY A 95 1.06 0.78 21.50
C GLY A 95 1.19 0.31 20.07
N ARG A 96 1.64 1.19 19.19
CA ARG A 96 1.77 0.90 17.75
C ARG A 96 2.85 -0.14 17.50
N TRP A 97 3.97 -0.07 18.22
CA TRP A 97 5.07 -1.02 18.05
C TRP A 97 4.65 -2.44 18.42
N LYS A 98 3.94 -2.63 19.54
CA LYS A 98 3.49 -3.98 19.96
C LYS A 98 2.53 -4.60 18.97
N VAL A 99 1.58 -3.82 18.44
CA VAL A 99 0.62 -4.31 17.46
C VAL A 99 1.30 -4.66 16.15
N LEU A 100 2.25 -3.84 15.68
CA LEU A 100 3.09 -4.15 14.52
C LEU A 100 3.87 -5.45 14.72
N PHE A 101 4.48 -5.65 15.90
CA PHE A 101 5.20 -6.89 16.22
C PHE A 101 4.28 -8.11 16.19
N ILE A 102 3.13 -8.04 16.85
CA ILE A 102 2.13 -9.13 16.87
C ILE A 102 1.63 -9.45 15.46
N SER A 103 1.36 -8.44 14.64
CA SER A 103 0.86 -8.63 13.28
C SER A 103 1.88 -9.32 12.37
N PHE A 104 3.17 -9.00 12.54
CA PHE A 104 4.26 -9.66 11.81
C PHE A 104 4.44 -11.12 12.22
N VAL A 105 4.42 -11.41 13.52
CA VAL A 105 4.49 -12.79 14.03
C VAL A 105 3.29 -13.60 13.51
N TRP A 106 2.10 -13.02 13.54
CA TRP A 106 0.87 -13.62 13.01
C TRP A 106 0.99 -13.89 11.50
N GLY A 107 1.34 -12.87 10.71
CA GLY A 107 1.48 -12.97 9.26
C GLY A 107 2.52 -14.02 8.84
N ALA A 108 3.70 -14.00 9.46
CA ALA A 108 4.77 -14.98 9.17
C ALA A 108 4.37 -16.41 9.52
N TYR A 109 3.69 -16.62 10.66
CA TYR A 109 3.21 -17.92 11.08
C TYR A 109 2.20 -18.50 10.08
N PHE A 110 1.16 -17.74 9.72
CA PHE A 110 0.13 -18.20 8.80
C PHE A 110 0.62 -18.30 7.34
N SER A 111 1.58 -17.47 6.94
CA SER A 111 2.19 -17.56 5.60
C SER A 111 2.98 -18.87 5.47
N LEU A 112 3.80 -19.20 6.46
CA LEU A 112 4.52 -20.47 6.49
C LEU A 112 3.57 -21.67 6.51
N LEU A 113 2.52 -21.60 7.33
CA LEU A 113 1.51 -22.66 7.44
C LEU A 113 0.75 -22.87 6.11
N THR A 114 0.57 -21.83 5.31
CA THR A 114 -0.07 -21.90 3.99
C THR A 114 0.67 -22.86 3.04
N SER A 115 2.00 -22.99 3.18
CA SER A 115 2.80 -23.92 2.37
C SER A 115 2.50 -25.41 2.64
N PHE A 116 1.80 -25.72 3.74
CA PHE A 116 1.39 -27.06 4.13
C PHE A 116 -0.11 -27.30 3.94
N SER A 117 -0.80 -26.41 3.23
CA SER A 117 -2.25 -26.53 3.04
C SER A 117 -2.61 -27.80 2.24
N PRO A 118 -3.44 -28.70 2.82
CA PRO A 118 -3.77 -29.97 2.18
C PRO A 118 -4.94 -29.85 1.18
N SER A 119 -5.66 -28.73 1.20
CA SER A 119 -6.84 -28.51 0.37
C SER A 119 -7.05 -27.03 0.10
N TYR A 120 -7.82 -26.72 -0.95
CA TYR A 120 -8.19 -25.36 -1.32
C TYR A 120 -8.85 -24.57 -0.18
N ILE A 121 -9.78 -25.17 0.57
CA ILE A 121 -10.49 -24.47 1.66
C ILE A 121 -9.51 -24.05 2.76
N TRP A 122 -8.60 -24.96 3.14
CA TRP A 122 -7.52 -24.65 4.08
C TRP A 122 -6.60 -23.56 3.55
N PHE A 123 -6.25 -23.59 2.26
CA PHE A 123 -5.45 -22.54 1.63
C PHE A 123 -6.14 -21.18 1.73
N VAL A 124 -7.42 -21.06 1.36
CA VAL A 124 -8.18 -19.81 1.44
C VAL A 124 -8.27 -19.30 2.87
N PHE A 125 -8.54 -20.18 3.84
CA PHE A 125 -8.58 -19.81 5.25
C PHE A 125 -7.23 -19.26 5.74
N LEU A 126 -6.14 -19.97 5.48
CA LEU A 126 -4.80 -19.55 5.90
C LEU A 126 -4.39 -18.23 5.22
N ARG A 127 -4.72 -18.05 3.95
CA ARG A 127 -4.50 -16.80 3.21
C ARG A 127 -5.32 -15.63 3.74
N THR A 128 -6.54 -15.89 4.19
CA THR A 128 -7.35 -14.89 4.89
C THR A 128 -6.64 -14.43 6.17
N MET A 129 -6.08 -15.38 6.94
CA MET A 129 -5.31 -15.08 8.15
C MET A 129 -4.00 -14.35 7.87
N VAL A 130 -3.33 -14.64 6.75
CA VAL A 130 -2.19 -13.84 6.26
C VAL A 130 -2.64 -12.40 6.00
N GLY A 131 -3.75 -12.20 5.27
CA GLY A 131 -4.34 -10.89 5.04
C GLY A 131 -4.60 -10.12 6.34
N CYS A 132 -5.09 -10.81 7.38
CA CYS A 132 -5.23 -10.25 8.73
C CYS A 132 -3.90 -9.72 9.27
N GLY A 133 -2.82 -10.51 9.22
CA GLY A 133 -1.49 -10.10 9.68
C GLY A 133 -0.91 -8.93 8.89
N VAL A 134 -1.07 -8.96 7.57
CA VAL A 134 -0.57 -7.91 6.66
C VAL A 134 -1.21 -6.55 6.95
N SER A 135 -2.45 -6.51 7.45
CA SER A 135 -3.11 -5.25 7.81
C SER A 135 -2.40 -4.42 8.90
N GLY A 136 -1.58 -5.06 9.74
CA GLY A 136 -0.83 -4.37 10.79
C GLY A 136 0.38 -3.57 10.28
N HIS A 137 0.82 -3.82 9.03
CA HIS A 137 1.96 -3.11 8.42
C HIS A 137 1.70 -1.61 8.28
N ALA A 138 0.43 -1.19 8.15
CA ALA A 138 0.04 0.21 8.14
C ALA A 138 0.50 0.97 9.40
N GLN A 139 0.66 0.28 10.54
CA GLN A 139 1.17 0.88 11.78
C GLN A 139 2.66 1.25 11.66
N GLY A 140 3.45 0.51 10.87
CA GLY A 140 4.88 0.80 10.65
C GLY A 140 5.09 2.15 9.95
N LEU A 141 4.27 2.46 8.94
CA LEU A 141 4.29 3.77 8.28
C LEU A 141 3.98 4.90 9.27
N ILE A 142 3.04 4.69 10.18
CA ILE A 142 2.67 5.70 11.18
C ILE A 142 3.81 5.91 12.17
N ILE A 143 4.40 4.83 12.70
CA ILE A 143 5.58 4.90 13.58
C ILE A 143 6.72 5.67 12.91
N GLN A 144 6.99 5.39 11.63
CA GLN A 144 7.97 6.12 10.86
C GLN A 144 7.67 7.64 10.87
N THR A 145 6.43 8.06 10.62
CA THR A 145 6.08 9.49 10.64
C THR A 145 6.19 10.16 12.01
N GLU A 146 5.95 9.41 13.10
CA GLU A 146 6.01 9.95 14.47
C GLU A 146 7.45 10.23 14.91
N PHE A 147 8.43 9.45 14.45
CA PHE A 147 9.84 9.66 14.76
C PHE A 147 10.53 10.65 13.81
N LEU A 148 10.03 10.85 12.59
CA LEU A 148 10.69 11.73 11.63
C LEU A 148 10.44 13.22 11.93
N PRO A 149 11.46 14.09 11.82
CA PRO A 149 11.28 15.55 11.85
C PRO A 149 10.47 16.04 10.65
N THR A 150 9.67 17.10 10.84
CA THR A 150 8.71 17.64 9.87
C THR A 150 9.34 17.92 8.50
N LYS A 151 10.54 18.50 8.48
CA LYS A 151 11.32 18.83 7.26
C LYS A 151 11.60 17.62 6.36
N TYR A 152 11.78 16.43 6.92
CA TYR A 152 12.16 15.22 6.17
C TYR A 152 10.98 14.29 5.85
N ARG A 153 9.83 14.45 6.54
CA ARG A 153 8.63 13.64 6.32
C ARG A 153 8.18 13.64 4.86
N GLY A 154 8.24 14.79 4.18
CA GLY A 154 7.81 14.96 2.78
C GLY A 154 8.65 14.19 1.76
N TYR A 155 9.92 13.90 2.06
CA TYR A 155 10.81 13.16 1.15
C TYR A 155 10.84 11.66 1.46
N MET A 156 10.82 11.29 2.73
CA MET A 156 10.98 9.90 3.13
C MET A 156 9.73 9.05 2.89
N LEU A 157 8.53 9.64 2.95
CA LEU A 157 7.29 8.91 2.69
C LEU A 157 7.18 8.40 1.24
N PRO A 158 7.41 9.24 0.20
CA PRO A 158 7.53 8.74 -1.17
C PRO A 158 8.69 7.76 -1.35
N LEU A 159 9.82 7.97 -0.68
CA LEU A 159 10.96 7.05 -0.76
C LEU A 159 10.61 5.66 -0.21
N SER A 160 9.70 5.55 0.77
CA SER A 160 9.21 4.25 1.26
C SER A 160 8.54 3.41 0.16
N GLN A 161 8.01 4.02 -0.92
CA GLN A 161 7.42 3.29 -2.05
C GLN A 161 8.44 2.47 -2.84
N VAL A 162 9.73 2.83 -2.79
CA VAL A 162 10.80 2.06 -3.42
C VAL A 162 10.89 0.66 -2.80
N PHE A 163 10.62 0.53 -1.50
CA PHE A 163 10.60 -0.77 -0.83
C PHE A 163 9.41 -1.63 -1.26
N TRP A 164 8.26 -1.03 -1.53
CA TRP A 164 7.12 -1.75 -2.09
C TRP A 164 7.45 -2.33 -3.47
N LEU A 165 8.09 -1.55 -4.34
CA LEU A 165 8.58 -2.06 -5.62
C LEU A 165 9.58 -3.20 -5.41
N ALA A 166 10.55 -3.00 -4.51
CA ALA A 166 11.58 -4.00 -4.25
C ALA A 166 10.97 -5.34 -3.83
N GLY A 167 9.94 -5.35 -2.98
CA GLY A 167 9.20 -6.56 -2.61
C GLY A 167 8.45 -7.19 -3.78
N SER A 168 7.79 -6.38 -4.61
CA SER A 168 7.07 -6.83 -5.80
C SER A 168 8.01 -7.49 -6.84
N LEU A 169 9.16 -6.89 -7.10
CA LEU A 169 10.17 -7.45 -8.00
C LEU A 169 10.85 -8.69 -7.40
N LEU A 170 11.10 -8.68 -6.09
CA LEU A 170 11.71 -9.80 -5.39
C LEU A 170 10.82 -11.05 -5.47
N ILE A 171 9.50 -10.93 -5.26
CA ILE A 171 8.62 -12.10 -5.35
C ILE A 171 8.48 -12.62 -6.78
N ILE A 172 8.42 -11.74 -7.80
CA ILE A 172 8.39 -12.16 -9.22
C ILE A 172 9.71 -12.87 -9.59
N GLY A 173 10.85 -12.33 -9.15
CA GLY A 173 12.16 -12.94 -9.38
C GLY A 173 12.36 -14.26 -8.65
N LEU A 174 11.84 -14.41 -7.43
CA LEU A 174 11.83 -15.70 -6.74
C LEU A 174 10.90 -16.69 -7.43
N ALA A 175 9.72 -16.26 -7.88
CA ALA A 175 8.77 -17.11 -8.56
C ALA A 175 9.31 -17.68 -9.88
N SER A 176 10.06 -16.88 -10.65
CA SER A 176 10.64 -17.32 -11.93
C SER A 176 11.64 -18.46 -11.80
N VAL A 177 12.32 -18.57 -10.65
CA VAL A 177 13.29 -19.63 -10.35
C VAL A 177 12.63 -20.80 -9.62
N VAL A 178 11.79 -20.51 -8.61
CA VAL A 178 11.30 -21.51 -7.66
C VAL A 178 10.08 -22.26 -8.18
N ASN A 179 9.11 -21.58 -8.82
CA ASN A 179 7.92 -22.26 -9.34
C ASN A 179 8.23 -23.39 -10.34
N PRO A 180 9.11 -23.21 -11.36
CA PRO A 180 9.40 -24.27 -12.31
C PRO A 180 10.28 -25.40 -11.75
N THR A 181 11.01 -25.19 -10.66
CA THR A 181 11.98 -26.17 -10.11
C THR A 181 11.46 -26.92 -8.89
N LEU A 182 10.91 -26.19 -7.91
CA LEU A 182 10.52 -26.70 -6.60
C LEU A 182 9.01 -26.62 -6.36
N GLY A 183 8.29 -25.82 -7.15
CA GLY A 183 6.85 -25.62 -7.02
C GLY A 183 6.45 -24.52 -6.04
N TRP A 184 5.15 -24.22 -6.01
CA TRP A 184 4.61 -23.05 -5.31
C TRP A 184 4.75 -23.12 -3.79
N GLN A 185 4.74 -24.32 -3.20
CA GLN A 185 4.87 -24.50 -1.75
C GLN A 185 6.20 -23.93 -1.23
N TRP A 186 7.29 -24.19 -1.96
CA TRP A 186 8.61 -23.66 -1.61
C TRP A 186 8.71 -22.15 -1.83
N LEU A 187 8.04 -21.62 -2.86
CA LEU A 187 7.96 -20.18 -3.06
C LEU A 187 7.33 -19.48 -1.85
N VAL A 188 6.23 -20.02 -1.31
CA VAL A 188 5.58 -19.49 -0.09
C VAL A 188 6.53 -19.53 1.11
N ARG A 189 7.26 -20.65 1.32
CA ARG A 189 8.23 -20.78 2.43
C ARG A 189 9.34 -19.74 2.35
N ILE A 190 9.92 -19.57 1.16
CA ILE A 190 11.01 -18.60 0.93
C ILE A 190 10.48 -17.18 1.08
N ALA A 191 9.27 -16.90 0.59
CA ALA A 191 8.63 -15.59 0.71
C ALA A 191 8.35 -15.17 2.17
N SER A 192 8.16 -16.12 3.08
CA SER A 192 7.99 -15.84 4.52
C SER A 192 9.29 -15.43 5.22
N ILE A 193 10.48 -15.76 4.68
CA ILE A 193 11.78 -15.57 5.35
C ILE A 193 12.05 -14.10 5.69
N PRO A 194 11.91 -13.12 4.77
CA PRO A 194 12.13 -11.71 5.09
C PRO A 194 11.25 -11.22 6.25
N GLY A 195 9.99 -11.67 6.31
CA GLY A 195 9.09 -11.36 7.42
C GLY A 195 9.61 -11.90 8.76
N ILE A 196 10.09 -13.14 8.79
CA ILE A 196 10.65 -13.77 9.99
C ILE A 196 11.93 -13.04 10.46
N VAL A 197 12.82 -12.67 9.53
CA VAL A 197 14.04 -11.92 9.84
C VAL A 197 13.70 -10.54 10.43
N LEU A 198 12.66 -9.87 9.95
CA LEU A 198 12.24 -8.56 10.46
C LEU A 198 11.70 -8.60 11.88
N ILE A 199 11.12 -9.72 12.33
CA ILE A 199 10.70 -9.90 13.73
C ILE A 199 11.89 -9.71 14.68
N LEU A 200 13.08 -10.17 14.30
CA LEU A 200 14.31 -9.97 15.08
C LEU A 200 14.77 -8.50 15.06
N ALA A 201 14.57 -7.81 13.93
CA ALA A 201 14.94 -6.40 13.78
C ALA A 201 14.05 -5.45 14.61
N PHE A 202 12.82 -5.84 14.94
CA PHE A 202 11.91 -5.02 15.75
C PHE A 202 12.39 -4.76 17.18
N LYS A 203 13.34 -5.55 17.70
CA LYS A 203 14.01 -5.27 18.97
C LYS A 203 14.76 -3.93 18.98
N PHE A 204 15.15 -3.42 17.81
CA PHE A 204 15.87 -2.16 17.66
C PHE A 204 14.94 -0.95 17.55
N ILE A 205 13.62 -1.13 17.59
CA ILE A 205 12.65 -0.04 17.49
C ILE A 205 11.98 0.15 18.85
N PRO A 206 12.10 1.33 19.48
CA PRO A 206 11.38 1.64 20.70
C PRO A 206 9.92 2.02 20.39
N GLU A 207 9.08 1.97 21.41
CA GLU A 207 7.74 2.56 21.33
C GLU A 207 7.83 4.09 21.16
N SER A 208 6.86 4.65 20.44
CA SER A 208 6.81 6.07 20.12
C SER A 208 6.74 6.95 21.36
N ALA A 209 7.54 8.03 21.38
CA ALA A 209 7.51 9.03 22.43
C ALA A 209 6.11 9.69 22.52
N ARG A 210 5.45 9.95 21.38
CA ARG A 210 4.09 10.51 21.34
C ARG A 210 3.08 9.58 21.99
N TYR A 211 3.17 8.28 21.71
CA TYR A 211 2.31 7.28 22.35
C TYR A 211 2.53 7.24 23.87
N ASN A 212 3.78 7.22 24.33
CA ASN A 212 4.10 7.17 25.75
C ASN A 212 3.56 8.38 26.52
N VAL A 213 3.70 9.60 25.98
CA VAL A 213 3.10 10.81 26.58
C VAL A 213 1.58 10.73 26.59
N SER A 214 0.95 10.25 25.51
CA SER A 214 -0.51 10.12 25.45
C SER A 214 -1.09 9.12 26.48
N CYS A 215 -0.28 8.16 26.92
CA CYS A 215 -0.62 7.22 27.98
C CYS A 215 -0.30 7.74 29.40
N GLY A 216 0.23 8.97 29.53
CA GLY A 216 0.71 9.54 30.79
C GLY A 216 2.04 8.96 31.28
N ASN A 217 2.78 8.27 30.41
CA ASN A 217 4.11 7.70 30.73
C ASN A 217 5.24 8.61 30.23
N ASP A 218 5.39 9.77 30.87
CA ASP A 218 6.39 10.78 30.49
C ASP A 218 7.83 10.24 30.61
N ASN A 219 8.08 9.38 31.61
CA ASN A 219 9.38 8.74 31.81
C ASN A 219 9.76 7.84 30.63
N GLY A 220 8.81 7.07 30.10
CA GLY A 220 9.02 6.25 28.91
C GLY A 220 9.29 7.10 27.67
N ALA A 221 8.60 8.22 27.51
CA ALA A 221 8.83 9.16 26.41
C ALA A 221 10.23 9.78 26.47
N LEU A 222 10.66 10.25 27.65
CA LEU A 222 12.00 10.78 27.87
C LEU A 222 13.09 9.73 27.61
N ALA A 223 12.88 8.49 28.05
CA ALA A 223 13.82 7.39 27.79
C ALA A 223 14.00 7.14 26.28
N THR A 224 12.90 7.14 25.51
CA THR A 224 12.96 7.04 24.04
C THR A 224 13.72 8.22 23.43
N LEU A 225 13.42 9.45 23.83
CA LEU A 225 14.08 10.65 23.30
C LEU A 225 15.59 10.67 23.63
N HIS A 226 15.98 10.32 24.86
CA HIS A 226 17.39 10.19 25.24
C HIS A 226 18.12 9.11 24.43
N TRP A 227 17.45 8.00 24.13
CA TRP A 227 18.03 6.94 23.30
C TRP A 227 18.25 7.42 21.86
N ILE A 228 17.29 8.16 21.28
CA ILE A 228 17.44 8.81 19.97
C ILE A 228 18.60 9.82 20.00
N ALA A 229 18.67 10.66 21.04
CA ALA A 229 19.74 11.64 21.23
C ALA A 229 21.12 10.98 21.26
N LYS A 230 21.26 9.89 22.02
CA LYS A 230 22.50 9.11 22.10
C LYS A 230 22.92 8.54 20.75
N MET A 231 21.97 8.02 19.96
CA MET A 231 22.26 7.40 18.66
C MET A 231 22.57 8.43 17.57
N ASN A 232 21.91 9.59 17.61
CA ASN A 232 22.16 10.71 16.69
C ASN A 232 23.34 11.59 17.10
N ARG A 233 23.88 11.40 18.32
CA ARG A 233 24.89 12.28 18.94
C ARG A 233 24.39 13.73 19.04
N SER A 234 23.11 13.88 19.38
CA SER A 234 22.41 15.15 19.53
C SER A 234 22.19 15.46 21.02
N VAL A 235 21.94 16.72 21.34
CA VAL A 235 21.66 17.18 22.71
C VAL A 235 20.14 17.32 22.89
N MET A 236 19.63 16.91 24.04
CA MET A 236 18.21 17.10 24.39
C MET A 236 17.90 18.58 24.65
N PRO A 237 16.71 19.07 24.27
CA PRO A 237 16.28 20.41 24.64
C PRO A 237 16.16 20.57 26.17
N GLU A 238 16.46 21.76 26.67
CA GLU A 238 16.32 22.09 28.09
C GLU A 238 14.85 22.28 28.46
N GLY A 239 14.38 21.60 29.50
CA GLY A 239 13.07 21.85 30.08
C GLY A 239 12.34 20.61 30.57
N LYS A 240 11.06 20.77 30.92
CA LYS A 240 10.15 19.68 31.22
C LYS A 240 9.30 19.35 29.98
N LEU A 241 9.19 18.06 29.67
CA LEU A 241 8.28 17.58 28.62
C LEU A 241 6.83 17.87 29.02
N VAL A 242 6.14 18.71 28.25
CA VAL A 242 4.73 19.05 28.46
C VAL A 242 4.06 19.12 27.10
N GLU A 243 3.10 18.23 26.85
CA GLU A 243 2.32 18.23 25.62
C GLU A 243 1.05 19.09 25.81
N PRO A 244 0.72 20.00 24.89
CA PRO A 244 -0.55 20.71 24.94
C PRO A 244 -1.69 19.70 24.82
N VAL A 245 -2.71 19.83 25.67
CA VAL A 245 -3.91 18.99 25.61
C VAL A 245 -4.61 19.28 24.28
N GLU A 246 -4.55 18.34 23.33
CA GLU A 246 -5.26 18.47 22.06
C GLU A 246 -6.76 18.62 22.31
N GLU A 247 -7.32 19.77 21.92
CA GLU A 247 -8.76 20.04 21.95
C GLU A 247 -9.47 19.18 20.88
N ARG A 248 -9.84 17.95 21.26
CA ARG A 248 -10.64 16.95 20.50
C ARG A 248 -9.97 16.32 19.25
N ARG A 249 -9.77 15.01 19.34
CA ARG A 249 -9.66 14.12 18.16
C ARG A 249 -10.95 14.15 17.35
N GLY A 250 -10.83 14.24 16.02
CA GLY A 250 -11.98 14.28 15.11
C GLY A 250 -12.84 13.01 15.18
N ARG A 251 -14.15 13.16 15.14
CA ARG A 251 -15.14 12.07 15.14
C ARG A 251 -15.53 11.72 13.71
N PHE A 252 -16.02 10.50 13.50
CA PHE A 252 -16.52 10.07 12.18
C PHE A 252 -17.63 10.99 11.63
N LYS A 253 -18.46 11.55 12.51
CA LYS A 253 -19.48 12.53 12.14
C LYS A 253 -18.91 13.82 11.52
N ASP A 254 -17.67 14.17 11.83
CA ASP A 254 -17.03 15.38 11.32
C ASP A 254 -16.69 15.26 9.82
N LEU A 255 -16.46 14.03 9.33
CA LEU A 255 -16.28 13.74 7.90
C LEU A 255 -17.59 13.93 7.11
N LEU A 256 -18.72 13.63 7.75
CA LEU A 256 -20.05 13.75 7.14
C LEU A 256 -20.66 15.15 7.28
N ASN A 257 -19.92 16.10 7.86
CA ASN A 257 -20.37 17.49 7.96
C ASN A 257 -20.57 18.06 6.54
N PRO A 258 -21.64 18.82 6.25
CA PRO A 258 -21.91 19.40 4.92
C PRO A 258 -20.73 20.14 4.30
N LYS A 259 -19.83 20.72 5.11
CA LYS A 259 -18.59 21.35 4.65
C LYS A 259 -17.64 20.38 3.93
N TYR A 260 -17.55 19.13 4.37
CA TYR A 260 -16.62 18.12 3.86
C TYR A 260 -17.32 16.93 3.17
N LEU A 261 -18.65 16.83 3.26
CA LEU A 261 -19.40 15.68 2.77
C LEU A 261 -19.15 15.38 1.28
N ARG A 262 -19.26 16.40 0.42
CA ARG A 262 -19.03 16.25 -1.03
C ARG A 262 -17.60 15.75 -1.31
N THR A 263 -16.62 16.36 -0.67
CA THR A 263 -15.21 16.00 -0.79
C THR A 263 -14.95 14.58 -0.30
N THR A 264 -15.52 14.21 0.85
CA THR A 264 -15.36 12.89 1.45
C THR A 264 -15.93 11.80 0.57
N LEU A 265 -17.16 11.98 0.06
CA LEU A 265 -17.80 11.01 -0.84
C LEU A 265 -17.02 10.85 -2.16
N GLN A 266 -16.54 11.95 -2.75
CA GLN A 266 -15.73 11.89 -3.97
C GLN A 266 -14.39 11.18 -3.72
N ILE A 267 -13.70 11.49 -2.62
CA ILE A 267 -12.45 10.82 -2.23
C ILE A 267 -12.69 9.32 -2.02
N TRP A 268 -13.79 8.93 -1.39
CA TRP A 268 -14.15 7.53 -1.19
C TRP A 268 -14.32 6.77 -2.52
N ILE A 269 -15.03 7.36 -3.49
CA ILE A 269 -15.17 6.79 -4.83
C ILE A 269 -13.81 6.65 -5.52
N ILE A 270 -12.98 7.70 -5.44
CA ILE A 270 -11.66 7.71 -6.07
C ILE A 270 -10.74 6.66 -5.44
N TRP A 271 -10.73 6.52 -4.12
CA TRP A 271 -9.96 5.49 -3.41
C TRP A 271 -10.39 4.07 -3.80
N LEU A 272 -11.69 3.83 -3.88
CA LEU A 272 -12.26 2.57 -4.34
C LEU A 272 -11.79 2.27 -5.77
N GLY A 273 -11.93 3.21 -6.69
CA GLY A 273 -11.54 3.02 -8.09
C GLY A 273 -10.04 2.87 -8.31
N ILE A 274 -9.20 3.63 -7.58
CA ILE A 274 -7.74 3.50 -7.63
C ILE A 274 -7.31 2.11 -7.16
N ALA A 275 -7.82 1.65 -6.02
CA ALA A 275 -7.49 0.33 -5.51
C ALA A 275 -8.00 -0.79 -6.42
N PHE A 276 -9.21 -0.64 -6.95
CA PHE A 276 -9.78 -1.54 -7.95
C PHE A 276 -8.89 -1.63 -9.21
N ALA A 277 -8.44 -0.50 -9.75
CA ALA A 277 -7.57 -0.47 -10.93
C ALA A 277 -6.16 -1.02 -10.64
N TYR A 278 -5.59 -0.74 -9.46
CA TYR A 278 -4.24 -1.18 -9.10
C TYR A 278 -4.14 -2.67 -8.90
N TYR A 279 -4.98 -3.24 -8.04
CA TYR A 279 -4.98 -4.69 -7.86
C TYR A 279 -5.55 -5.39 -9.09
N GLY A 280 -6.47 -4.74 -9.81
CA GLY A 280 -7.00 -5.18 -11.09
C GLY A 280 -5.91 -5.34 -12.15
N VAL A 281 -5.06 -4.34 -12.40
CA VAL A 281 -4.01 -4.46 -13.43
C VAL A 281 -3.03 -5.58 -13.11
N ILE A 282 -2.73 -5.81 -11.84
CA ILE A 282 -1.82 -6.87 -11.39
C ILE A 282 -2.40 -8.25 -11.72
N LEU A 283 -3.66 -8.47 -11.39
CA LEU A 283 -4.36 -9.72 -11.65
C LEU A 283 -4.69 -9.91 -13.14
N VAL A 284 -5.09 -8.85 -13.83
CA VAL A 284 -5.33 -8.87 -15.29
C VAL A 284 -4.04 -9.20 -16.03
N SER A 285 -2.89 -8.64 -15.61
CA SER A 285 -1.59 -8.97 -16.21
C SER A 285 -1.26 -10.45 -16.04
N ALA A 286 -1.47 -11.00 -14.84
CA ALA A 286 -1.25 -12.41 -14.56
C ALA A 286 -2.19 -13.30 -15.39
N GLU A 287 -3.49 -13.01 -15.42
CA GLU A 287 -4.49 -13.81 -16.14
C GLU A 287 -4.33 -13.70 -17.67
N LEU A 288 -3.94 -12.52 -18.18
CA LEU A 288 -3.66 -12.28 -19.60
C LEU A 288 -2.47 -13.10 -20.09
N LEU A 289 -1.42 -13.20 -19.27
CA LEU A 289 -0.24 -14.00 -19.55
C LEU A 289 -0.51 -15.51 -19.38
N GLU A 290 -1.30 -15.90 -18.38
CA GLU A 290 -1.60 -17.31 -18.12
C GLU A 290 -2.36 -17.95 -19.29
N LYS A 291 -3.30 -17.21 -19.89
CA LYS A 291 -4.22 -17.75 -20.90
C LYS A 291 -3.87 -17.36 -22.33
N ASP A 292 -2.71 -16.73 -22.55
CA ASP A 292 -2.30 -16.19 -23.85
C ASP A 292 -3.43 -15.39 -24.55
N LEU A 293 -4.24 -14.68 -23.75
CA LEU A 293 -5.38 -13.88 -24.25
C LEU A 293 -4.90 -12.67 -25.06
N ALA A 294 -3.62 -12.34 -24.98
CA ALA A 294 -2.99 -11.37 -25.86
C ALA A 294 -2.73 -12.03 -27.21
N CYS A 295 -3.46 -11.60 -28.24
CA CYS A 295 -3.24 -11.98 -29.64
C CYS A 295 -1.76 -12.16 -29.97
N GLY A 296 -1.29 -13.40 -30.15
CA GLY A 296 0.07 -13.63 -30.65
C GLY A 296 0.78 -14.92 -30.26
N ARG A 297 0.22 -15.83 -29.47
CA ARG A 297 0.84 -17.14 -29.20
C ARG A 297 0.14 -18.37 -29.78
N GLY A 298 -1.11 -18.25 -30.21
CA GLY A 298 -1.89 -19.37 -30.78
C GLY A 298 -2.36 -19.19 -32.23
N ALA A 299 -2.13 -18.05 -32.88
CA ALA A 299 -2.64 -17.78 -34.23
C ALA A 299 -1.65 -18.12 -35.36
N GLY A 300 -0.57 -18.85 -35.05
CA GLY A 300 0.57 -19.10 -35.94
C GLY A 300 0.97 -20.57 -36.15
N GLU A 301 0.15 -21.54 -35.71
CA GLU A 301 0.27 -22.95 -36.08
C GLU A 301 -1.12 -23.54 -36.42
N GLU A 302 -1.88 -22.87 -37.29
CA GLU A 302 -2.88 -23.58 -38.11
C GLU A 302 -2.15 -24.24 -39.29
N GLY A 303 -1.54 -25.39 -39.02
CA GLY A 303 -0.91 -26.26 -40.00
C GLY A 303 -1.32 -27.72 -39.76
N LEU A 304 -2.50 -28.08 -40.29
CA LEU A 304 -3.00 -29.44 -40.53
C LEU A 304 -2.78 -30.51 -39.45
N GLY A 305 -3.88 -30.85 -38.75
CA GLY A 305 -4.16 -32.24 -38.37
C GLY A 305 -4.24 -32.52 -36.88
N HIS A 306 -5.32 -32.08 -36.23
CA HIS A 306 -6.10 -32.89 -35.28
C HIS A 306 -7.34 -32.09 -34.86
N ARG A 307 -8.35 -32.08 -35.74
CA ARG A 307 -9.68 -31.55 -35.44
C ARG A 307 -10.63 -32.74 -35.28
N SER A 308 -10.41 -33.52 -34.22
CA SER A 308 -11.30 -34.60 -33.79
C SER A 308 -11.21 -34.75 -32.27
N GLU A 309 -12.30 -34.43 -31.59
CA GLU A 309 -12.68 -35.00 -30.29
C GLU A 309 -11.76 -34.77 -29.08
N GLU A 310 -11.55 -33.50 -28.69
CA GLU A 310 -11.40 -33.19 -27.25
C GLU A 310 -12.66 -32.49 -26.75
N ILE A 311 -13.55 -33.33 -26.25
CA ILE A 311 -14.69 -32.98 -25.43
C ILE A 311 -14.17 -32.16 -24.23
N GLN A 312 -14.50 -30.88 -24.19
CA GLN A 312 -14.96 -30.20 -22.97
C GLN A 312 -14.21 -30.57 -21.67
N SER A 313 -12.91 -30.31 -21.59
CA SER A 313 -12.18 -30.24 -20.32
C SER A 313 -12.45 -28.86 -19.69
N PRO A 314 -13.23 -28.72 -18.60
CA PRO A 314 -13.53 -27.42 -17.99
C PRO A 314 -12.32 -26.72 -17.33
N CYS A 315 -11.14 -27.33 -17.40
CA CYS A 315 -9.95 -26.95 -16.65
C CYS A 315 -8.67 -27.03 -17.49
N LEU A 316 -8.60 -26.30 -18.62
CA LEU A 316 -7.31 -26.09 -19.29
C LEU A 316 -6.45 -25.17 -18.41
N CYS A 317 -5.42 -25.73 -17.78
CA CYS A 317 -4.54 -25.02 -16.86
C CYS A 317 -3.17 -24.82 -17.51
N HIS A 318 -2.67 -23.58 -17.53
CA HIS A 318 -1.38 -23.24 -18.10
C HIS A 318 -0.47 -22.66 -17.02
N LEU A 319 0.74 -23.20 -16.89
CA LEU A 319 1.78 -22.67 -16.02
C LEU A 319 2.52 -21.54 -16.74
N PHE A 320 2.98 -20.54 -15.99
CA PHE A 320 3.78 -19.45 -16.56
C PHE A 320 5.09 -19.96 -17.17
N ALA A 321 5.34 -19.54 -18.41
CA ALA A 321 6.62 -19.71 -19.06
C ALA A 321 7.65 -18.70 -18.51
N PRO A 322 8.96 -18.97 -18.66
CA PRO A 322 10.01 -18.03 -18.24
C PRO A 322 9.88 -16.62 -18.84
N SER A 323 9.36 -16.51 -20.06
CA SER A 323 9.04 -15.24 -20.73
C SER A 323 7.97 -14.42 -20.00
N ASP A 324 7.03 -15.08 -19.35
CA ASP A 324 5.87 -14.41 -18.75
C ASP A 324 6.30 -13.73 -17.45
N TYR A 325 7.19 -14.38 -16.70
CA TYR A 325 7.89 -13.76 -15.59
C TYR A 325 8.73 -12.56 -16.03
N GLN A 326 9.38 -12.61 -17.20
CA GLN A 326 10.11 -11.45 -17.73
C GLN A 326 9.16 -10.28 -18.04
N ILE A 327 7.98 -10.55 -18.63
CA ILE A 327 6.96 -9.53 -18.90
C ILE A 327 6.43 -8.92 -17.58
N MET A 328 6.12 -9.76 -16.59
CA MET A 328 5.70 -9.29 -15.26
C MET A 328 6.79 -8.46 -14.58
N PHE A 329 8.05 -8.87 -14.69
CA PHE A 329 9.18 -8.14 -14.10
C PHE A 329 9.35 -6.76 -14.74
N ILE A 330 9.42 -6.70 -16.09
CA ILE A 330 9.60 -5.43 -16.82
C ILE A 330 8.41 -4.51 -16.56
N SER A 331 7.17 -4.99 -16.69
CA SER A 331 5.99 -4.15 -16.47
C SER A 331 5.92 -3.59 -15.05
N THR A 332 6.33 -4.36 -14.03
CA THR A 332 6.35 -3.91 -12.62
C THR A 332 7.32 -2.77 -12.37
N VAL A 333 8.45 -2.70 -13.10
CA VAL A 333 9.36 -1.54 -13.05
C VAL A 333 8.64 -0.23 -13.40
N GLY A 334 7.61 -0.29 -14.25
CA GLY A 334 6.78 0.85 -14.63
C GLY A 334 6.15 1.59 -13.45
N GLU A 335 5.87 0.91 -12.33
CA GLU A 335 5.31 1.52 -11.11
C GLU A 335 6.19 2.61 -10.52
N THR A 336 7.50 2.59 -10.77
CA THR A 336 8.43 3.63 -10.29
C THR A 336 8.92 4.54 -11.37
N ALA A 337 9.04 4.08 -12.61
CA ALA A 337 9.54 4.87 -13.73
C ALA A 337 8.71 6.15 -13.97
N ILE A 338 7.38 6.09 -13.76
CA ILE A 338 6.47 7.23 -13.96
C ILE A 338 6.40 8.15 -12.74
N ASN A 339 6.84 7.72 -11.55
CA ASN A 339 6.68 8.50 -10.31
C ASN A 339 7.38 9.87 -10.33
N PRO A 340 8.61 10.03 -10.83
CA PRO A 340 9.24 11.35 -10.95
C PRO A 340 8.43 12.30 -11.85
N LEU A 341 7.88 11.80 -12.96
CA LEU A 341 7.00 12.57 -13.84
C LEU A 341 5.70 12.95 -13.13
N ASN A 342 5.14 12.06 -12.32
CA ASN A 342 3.96 12.35 -11.51
C ASN A 342 4.24 13.46 -10.48
N ILE A 343 5.37 13.39 -9.76
CA ILE A 343 5.78 14.43 -8.79
C ILE A 343 5.90 15.80 -9.48
N LEU A 344 6.52 15.83 -10.66
CA LEU A 344 6.64 17.03 -11.47
C LEU A 344 5.25 17.56 -11.87
N GLY A 345 4.37 16.67 -12.32
CA GLY A 345 2.99 16.98 -12.66
C GLY A 345 2.19 17.56 -11.48
N ILE A 346 2.30 16.98 -10.29
CA ILE A 346 1.63 17.47 -9.07
C ILE A 346 2.10 18.89 -8.71
N ASN A 347 3.39 19.19 -8.91
CA ASN A 347 3.95 20.51 -8.61
C ASN A 347 3.48 21.58 -9.60
N PHE A 348 3.45 21.26 -10.91
CA PHE A 348 3.04 22.22 -11.94
C PHE A 348 1.53 22.33 -12.10
N LEU A 349 0.84 21.21 -12.28
CA LEU A 349 -0.58 21.15 -12.63
C LEU A 349 -1.50 21.18 -11.40
N GLY A 350 -0.96 20.94 -10.20
CA GLY A 350 -1.76 20.75 -8.99
C GLY A 350 -2.24 19.30 -8.86
N ARG A 351 -2.81 18.96 -7.69
CA ARG A 351 -3.12 17.57 -7.34
C ARG A 351 -4.37 17.09 -8.07
N ARG A 352 -5.40 17.94 -8.17
CA ARG A 352 -6.69 17.62 -8.80
C ARG A 352 -6.54 17.31 -10.28
N LEU A 353 -5.85 18.19 -11.01
CA LEU A 353 -5.66 18.06 -12.45
C LEU A 353 -4.71 16.91 -12.78
N SER A 354 -3.61 16.76 -12.02
CA SER A 354 -2.71 15.61 -12.14
C SER A 354 -3.48 14.28 -12.00
N LEU A 355 -4.29 14.13 -10.93
CA LEU A 355 -5.07 12.93 -10.68
C LEU A 355 -6.10 12.65 -11.79
N THR A 356 -6.73 13.70 -12.33
CA THR A 356 -7.68 13.59 -13.44
C THR A 356 -7.00 13.06 -14.71
N ILE A 357 -5.84 13.63 -15.06
CA ILE A 357 -5.07 13.24 -16.25
C ILE A 357 -4.57 11.81 -16.12
N THR A 358 -3.95 11.46 -14.99
CA THR A 358 -3.41 10.10 -14.77
C THR A 358 -4.52 9.05 -14.74
N MET A 359 -5.72 9.37 -14.24
CA MET A 359 -6.89 8.49 -14.34
C MET A 359 -7.43 8.35 -15.75
N GLY A 360 -7.50 9.44 -16.51
CA GLY A 360 -7.88 9.40 -17.93
C GLY A 360 -6.91 8.54 -18.74
N CYS A 361 -5.60 8.73 -18.55
CA CYS A 361 -4.56 7.90 -19.17
C CYS A 361 -4.73 6.42 -18.77
N THR A 362 -4.97 6.13 -17.49
CA THR A 362 -5.21 4.76 -17.02
C THR A 362 -6.39 4.11 -17.76
N ALA A 363 -7.50 4.84 -17.94
CA ALA A 363 -8.66 4.33 -18.69
C ALA A 363 -8.32 4.03 -20.15
N VAL A 364 -7.59 4.93 -20.82
CA VAL A 364 -7.14 4.73 -22.20
C VAL A 364 -6.25 3.50 -22.31
N PHE A 365 -5.29 3.31 -21.41
CA PHE A 365 -4.40 2.16 -21.45
C PHE A 365 -5.11 0.83 -21.16
N PHE A 366 -6.13 0.80 -20.30
CA PHE A 366 -6.99 -0.38 -20.18
C PHE A 366 -7.73 -0.70 -21.48
N LEU A 367 -8.20 0.31 -22.22
CA LEU A 367 -8.81 0.10 -23.54
C LEU A 367 -7.79 -0.35 -24.59
N LEU A 368 -6.56 0.18 -24.56
CA LEU A 368 -5.49 -0.21 -25.48
C LEU A 368 -5.08 -1.68 -25.31
N LEU A 369 -5.29 -2.30 -24.15
CA LEU A 369 -5.11 -3.73 -23.98
C LEU A 369 -6.07 -4.59 -24.82
N ASN A 370 -7.17 -4.02 -25.34
CA ASN A 370 -8.01 -4.70 -26.33
C ASN A 370 -7.38 -4.77 -27.72
N VAL A 371 -6.38 -3.93 -27.99
CA VAL A 371 -5.73 -3.90 -29.30
C VAL A 371 -4.68 -5.00 -29.35
N CYS A 372 -4.87 -5.92 -30.29
CA CYS A 372 -3.91 -6.97 -30.58
C CYS A 372 -2.59 -6.37 -31.10
N THR A 373 -1.50 -6.64 -30.39
CA THR A 373 -0.18 -6.06 -30.66
C THR A 373 0.92 -7.09 -30.39
N SER A 374 2.15 -6.79 -30.81
CA SER A 374 3.31 -7.65 -30.53
C SER A 374 3.60 -7.74 -29.03
N THR A 375 4.36 -8.75 -28.60
CA THR A 375 4.78 -8.92 -27.19
C THR A 375 5.43 -7.65 -26.63
N THR A 376 6.24 -6.95 -27.43
CA THR A 376 6.85 -5.67 -27.05
C THR A 376 5.82 -4.56 -26.86
N GLY A 377 4.79 -4.51 -27.72
CA GLY A 377 3.67 -3.60 -27.58
C GLY A 377 2.88 -3.84 -26.29
N LEU A 378 2.61 -5.11 -25.99
CA LEU A 378 1.93 -5.51 -24.75
C LEU A 378 2.73 -5.13 -23.50
N ILE A 379 4.03 -5.42 -23.48
CA ILE A 379 4.94 -5.02 -22.39
C ILE A 379 4.86 -3.51 -22.19
N SER A 380 4.91 -2.73 -23.27
CA SER A 380 4.86 -1.27 -23.23
C SER A 380 3.53 -0.76 -22.66
N PHE A 381 2.40 -1.34 -23.07
CA PHE A 381 1.08 -0.99 -22.54
C PHE A 381 0.96 -1.33 -21.05
N LEU A 382 1.38 -2.52 -20.63
CA LEU A 382 1.35 -2.92 -19.22
C LEU A 382 2.29 -2.07 -18.35
N PHE A 383 3.49 -1.76 -18.85
CA PHE A 383 4.46 -0.89 -18.19
C PHE A 383 3.88 0.49 -17.91
N LEU A 384 3.31 1.13 -18.95
CA LEU A 384 2.70 2.46 -18.83
C LEU A 384 1.46 2.43 -17.95
N LEU A 385 0.59 1.42 -18.12
CA LEU A 385 -0.61 1.25 -17.31
C LEU A 385 -0.27 1.14 -15.82
N ARG A 386 0.68 0.26 -15.44
CA ARG A 386 1.11 0.12 -14.04
C ARG A 386 1.71 1.40 -13.48
N GLY A 387 2.48 2.12 -14.29
CA GLY A 387 3.03 3.42 -13.89
C GLY A 387 1.96 4.48 -13.63
N PHE A 388 0.95 4.59 -14.49
CA PHE A 388 -0.16 5.53 -14.26
C PHE A 388 -1.01 5.16 -13.04
N VAL A 389 -1.28 3.88 -12.82
CA VAL A 389 -2.05 3.46 -11.65
C VAL A 389 -1.27 3.69 -10.34
N SER A 390 0.04 3.42 -10.33
CA SER A 390 0.93 3.77 -9.21
C SER A 390 0.94 5.28 -8.94
N ALA A 391 1.03 6.10 -10.00
CA ALA A 391 0.95 7.55 -9.90
C ALA A 391 -0.37 8.02 -9.25
N ASN A 392 -1.51 7.42 -9.63
CA ASN A 392 -2.80 7.72 -9.03
C ASN A 392 -2.83 7.46 -7.52
N PHE A 393 -2.27 6.32 -7.08
CA PHE A 393 -2.17 6.00 -5.66
C PHE A 393 -1.34 7.05 -4.91
N ASN A 394 -0.17 7.40 -5.42
CA ASN A 394 0.68 8.43 -4.80
C ASN A 394 -0.04 9.78 -4.68
N THR A 395 -0.73 10.22 -5.74
CA THR A 395 -1.44 11.51 -5.75
C THR A 395 -2.62 11.54 -4.79
N ILE A 396 -3.42 10.47 -4.69
CA ILE A 396 -4.58 10.45 -3.78
C ILE A 396 -4.16 10.42 -2.31
N TYR A 397 -3.06 9.74 -1.96
CA TYR A 397 -2.51 9.74 -0.60
C TYR A 397 -2.15 11.17 -0.17
N ILE A 398 -1.45 11.91 -1.05
CA ILE A 398 -1.06 13.31 -0.80
C ILE A 398 -2.31 14.20 -0.69
N TYR A 399 -3.23 14.09 -1.64
CA TYR A 399 -4.45 14.90 -1.65
C TYR A 399 -5.30 14.70 -0.39
N THR A 400 -5.49 13.43 0.02
CA THR A 400 -6.27 13.08 1.21
C THR A 400 -5.61 13.62 2.49
N ALA A 401 -4.28 13.63 2.57
CA ALA A 401 -3.55 14.20 3.69
C ALA A 401 -3.66 15.75 3.73
N GLU A 402 -3.66 16.41 2.58
CA GLU A 402 -3.69 17.87 2.48
C GLU A 402 -5.10 18.46 2.68
N VAL A 403 -6.16 17.75 2.28
CA VAL A 403 -7.53 18.27 2.27
C VAL A 403 -8.16 18.38 3.67
N TYR A 404 -7.83 17.43 4.56
CA TYR A 404 -8.36 17.37 5.92
C TYR A 404 -7.47 18.11 6.93
N PRO A 405 -8.06 18.80 7.92
CA PRO A 405 -7.32 19.39 9.04
C PRO A 405 -6.66 18.28 9.88
N THR A 406 -5.60 18.65 10.61
CA THR A 406 -4.75 17.73 11.39
C THR A 406 -5.56 16.83 12.33
N THR A 407 -6.58 17.38 12.99
CA THR A 407 -7.44 16.68 13.95
C THR A 407 -8.28 15.54 13.36
N MET A 408 -8.57 15.55 12.05
CA MET A 408 -9.38 14.53 11.37
C MET A 408 -8.67 13.88 10.18
N ARG A 409 -7.42 14.25 9.90
CA ARG A 409 -6.62 13.74 8.77
C ARG A 409 -6.45 12.22 8.82
N ALA A 410 -6.05 11.69 9.98
CA ALA A 410 -5.86 10.25 10.16
C ALA A 410 -7.16 9.47 9.93
N LEU A 411 -8.29 10.02 10.39
CA LEU A 411 -9.61 9.42 10.18
C LEU A 411 -10.04 9.46 8.71
N GLY A 412 -9.80 10.58 8.02
CA GLY A 412 -10.08 10.70 6.58
C GLY A 412 -9.26 9.71 5.75
N LEU A 413 -7.97 9.54 6.06
CA LEU A 413 -7.11 8.58 5.37
C LEU A 413 -7.51 7.12 5.67
N GLY A 414 -7.80 6.79 6.93
CA GLY A 414 -8.20 5.44 7.34
C GLY A 414 -9.54 5.01 6.76
N THR A 415 -10.55 5.88 6.75
CA THR A 415 -11.88 5.59 6.18
C THR A 415 -11.81 5.43 4.66
N SER A 416 -11.06 6.32 3.98
CA SER A 416 -10.89 6.24 2.54
C SER A 416 -10.09 5.00 2.12
N GLY A 417 -9.02 4.67 2.86
CA GLY A 417 -8.25 3.44 2.65
C GLY A 417 -9.09 2.18 2.83
N SER A 418 -9.98 2.15 3.83
CA SER A 418 -10.90 1.03 4.07
C SER A 418 -11.86 0.81 2.90
N LEU A 419 -12.42 1.88 2.31
CA LEU A 419 -13.24 1.77 1.10
C LEU A 419 -12.43 1.40 -0.14
N GLY A 420 -11.16 1.81 -0.21
CA GLY A 420 -10.20 1.31 -1.19
C GLY A 420 -10.11 -0.23 -1.15
N ARG A 421 -10.14 -0.84 0.04
CA ARG A 421 -10.12 -2.31 0.16
C ARG A 421 -11.34 -2.99 -0.44
N ILE A 422 -12.50 -2.32 -0.49
CA ILE A 422 -13.66 -2.84 -1.22
C ILE A 422 -13.37 -2.93 -2.71
N GLY A 423 -12.74 -1.91 -3.29
CA GLY A 423 -12.27 -1.96 -4.68
C GLY A 423 -11.30 -3.12 -4.92
N ALA A 424 -10.36 -3.34 -4.01
CA ALA A 424 -9.42 -4.47 -4.05
C ALA A 424 -10.11 -5.84 -3.94
N MET A 425 -11.23 -5.95 -3.21
CA MET A 425 -12.03 -7.18 -3.10
C MET A 425 -12.85 -7.50 -4.34
N VAL A 426 -13.29 -6.47 -5.09
CA VAL A 426 -14.08 -6.63 -6.31
C VAL A 426 -13.19 -6.90 -7.53
N ALA A 427 -11.98 -6.34 -7.56
CA ALA A 427 -11.04 -6.46 -8.69
C ALA A 427 -10.78 -7.90 -9.15
N PRO A 428 -10.59 -8.90 -8.27
CA PRO A 428 -10.32 -10.27 -8.70
C PRO A 428 -11.49 -10.93 -9.43
N PHE A 429 -12.73 -10.64 -9.03
CA PHE A 429 -13.89 -11.16 -9.75
C PHE A 429 -13.95 -10.62 -11.19
N ILE A 430 -13.58 -9.36 -11.39
CA ILE A 430 -13.52 -8.78 -12.72
C ILE A 430 -12.32 -9.33 -13.51
N ALA A 431 -11.14 -9.36 -12.89
CA ALA A 431 -9.90 -9.77 -13.53
C ALA A 431 -9.84 -11.28 -13.84
N GLN A 432 -10.39 -12.12 -12.98
CA GLN A 432 -10.25 -13.58 -13.06
C GLN A 432 -11.54 -14.27 -13.51
N VAL A 433 -12.73 -13.70 -13.29
CA VAL A 433 -14.00 -14.30 -13.76
C VAL A 433 -14.51 -13.59 -15.01
N LEU A 434 -14.71 -12.28 -14.95
CA LEU A 434 -15.32 -11.55 -16.06
C LEU A 434 -14.39 -11.50 -17.29
N LEU A 435 -13.07 -11.37 -17.10
CA LEU A 435 -12.09 -11.38 -18.19
C LEU A 435 -12.19 -12.65 -19.03
N ASN A 436 -12.50 -13.79 -18.39
CA ASN A 436 -12.67 -15.08 -19.03
C ASN A 436 -14.02 -15.24 -19.74
N ALA A 437 -15.08 -14.59 -19.23
CA ALA A 437 -16.39 -14.60 -19.87
C ALA A 437 -16.46 -13.60 -21.05
N SER A 438 -15.88 -12.41 -20.89
CA SER A 438 -15.78 -11.38 -21.90
C SER A 438 -14.56 -10.51 -21.65
N PHE A 439 -13.51 -10.75 -22.43
CA PHE A 439 -12.27 -9.97 -22.38
C PHE A 439 -12.53 -8.47 -22.55
N LEU A 440 -13.26 -8.11 -23.61
CA LEU A 440 -13.66 -6.74 -23.90
C LEU A 440 -14.53 -6.14 -22.77
N GLY A 441 -15.49 -6.91 -22.26
CA GLY A 441 -16.37 -6.45 -21.19
C GLY A 441 -15.62 -6.10 -19.90
N ALA A 442 -14.65 -6.92 -19.51
CA ALA A 442 -13.84 -6.68 -18.31
C ALA A 442 -12.94 -5.44 -18.44
N LEU A 443 -12.22 -5.30 -19.55
CA LEU A 443 -11.34 -4.15 -19.78
C LEU A 443 -12.12 -2.84 -19.92
N CYS A 444 -13.27 -2.86 -20.61
CA CYS A 444 -14.17 -1.71 -20.68
C CYS A 444 -14.72 -1.33 -19.29
N LEU A 445 -14.99 -2.29 -18.41
CA LEU A 445 -15.42 -2.00 -17.04
C LEU A 445 -14.31 -1.32 -16.22
N PHE A 446 -13.06 -1.81 -16.31
CA PHE A 446 -11.91 -1.13 -15.70
C PHE A 446 -11.75 0.30 -16.22
N ALA A 447 -11.84 0.49 -17.54
CA ALA A 447 -11.77 1.82 -18.15
C ALA A 447 -12.90 2.73 -17.69
N LEU A 448 -14.15 2.24 -17.63
CA LEU A 448 -15.32 2.98 -17.17
C LEU A 448 -15.15 3.47 -15.73
N VAL A 449 -14.70 2.60 -14.82
CA VAL A 449 -14.45 2.98 -13.42
C VAL A 449 -13.37 4.05 -13.34
N CYS A 450 -12.30 3.94 -14.13
CA CYS A 450 -11.25 4.97 -14.20
C CYS A 450 -11.76 6.30 -14.75
N VAL A 451 -12.64 6.30 -15.76
CA VAL A 451 -13.29 7.53 -16.29
C VAL A 451 -14.19 8.17 -15.24
N LEU A 452 -15.00 7.39 -14.52
CA LEU A 452 -15.82 7.90 -13.42
C LEU A 452 -14.96 8.51 -12.31
N CYS A 453 -13.81 7.89 -12.00
CA CYS A 453 -12.85 8.44 -11.06
C CYS A 453 -12.18 9.72 -11.58
N ALA A 454 -11.87 9.80 -12.89
CA ALA A 454 -11.35 11.02 -13.50
C ALA A 454 -12.35 12.17 -13.42
N ILE A 455 -13.64 11.91 -13.68
CA ILE A 455 -14.72 12.91 -13.54
C ILE A 455 -14.90 13.31 -12.07
N SER A 456 -14.86 12.35 -11.15
CA SER A 456 -14.92 12.63 -9.70
C SER A 456 -13.74 13.49 -9.25
N ALA A 457 -12.52 13.15 -9.68
CA ALA A 457 -11.32 13.93 -9.41
C ALA A 457 -11.42 15.34 -10.01
N PHE A 458 -11.87 15.45 -11.26
CA PHE A 458 -12.07 16.74 -11.90
C PHE A 458 -13.13 17.57 -11.18
N THR A 459 -14.12 16.99 -10.52
CA THR A 459 -15.18 17.72 -9.81
C THR A 459 -14.89 17.94 -8.32
N LEU A 460 -13.68 17.64 -7.86
CA LEU A 460 -13.25 17.90 -6.49
C LEU A 460 -13.29 19.41 -6.18
N PRO A 461 -13.91 19.84 -5.07
CA PRO A 461 -14.15 21.26 -4.81
C PRO A 461 -12.91 22.02 -4.32
N ILE A 462 -11.87 21.32 -3.83
CA ILE A 462 -10.71 21.93 -3.19
C ILE A 462 -9.45 21.58 -3.98
N GLU A 463 -8.72 22.60 -4.45
CA GLU A 463 -7.34 22.43 -4.90
C GLU A 463 -6.39 22.62 -3.72
N THR A 464 -5.40 21.74 -3.57
CA THR A 464 -4.50 21.74 -2.40
C THR A 464 -3.16 22.42 -2.67
N LYS A 465 -2.84 22.72 -3.94
CA LYS A 465 -1.58 23.37 -4.37
C LYS A 465 -1.23 24.64 -3.56
N GLU A 466 -2.21 25.53 -3.33
CA GLU A 466 -1.98 26.81 -2.63
C GLU A 466 -1.89 26.67 -1.11
N ARG A 467 -2.55 25.67 -0.52
CA ARG A 467 -2.52 25.44 0.94
C ARG A 467 -1.19 24.86 1.41
N ALA A 468 -0.54 24.04 0.58
CA ALA A 468 0.81 23.58 0.83
C ALA A 468 1.80 24.76 0.86
N LEU A 469 1.67 25.70 -0.08
CA LEU A 469 2.49 26.92 -0.14
C LEU A 469 2.28 27.82 1.10
N GLN A 470 1.03 28.03 1.54
CA GLN A 470 0.75 28.83 2.74
C GLN A 470 1.27 28.20 4.03
N ARG A 471 1.31 26.87 4.14
CA ARG A 471 1.98 26.19 5.27
C ARG A 471 3.49 26.35 5.22
N GLN A 472 4.10 26.18 4.05
CA GLN A 472 5.55 26.38 3.89
C GLN A 472 5.97 27.82 4.20
N ILE A 473 5.17 28.82 3.80
CA ILE A 473 5.41 30.22 4.14
C ILE A 473 5.29 30.43 5.66
N LYS A 474 4.28 29.86 6.34
CA LYS A 474 4.16 29.93 7.80
C LYS A 474 5.22 29.14 8.58
N GLU A 475 5.91 28.20 7.95
CA GLU A 475 7.01 27.45 8.56
C GLU A 475 8.38 28.09 8.28
N HIS A 476 8.46 29.11 7.42
CA HIS A 476 9.69 29.85 7.09
C HIS A 476 9.71 31.29 7.61
N PHE A 477 8.58 31.81 8.07
CA PHE A 477 8.42 33.07 8.78
C PHE A 477 7.91 32.79 10.18
#